data_AF-G9E6K6-F1
#
_entry.id   AF-G9E6K6-F1
#
_cell.length_a   1.000
_cell.length_b   1.000
_cell.length_c   1.000
_cell.angle_alpha   90.00
_cell.angle_beta   90.00
_cell.angle_gamma   90.00
#
_symmetry.space_group_name_H-M   'P 1'
#
loop_
_entity.id
_entity.type
_entity.pdbx_description
1 polymer ?
#
loop_
_entity_poly.entity_id
_entity_poly.type
_entity_poly.pdbx_seq_one_letter_code
_entity_poly.pdbx_strand_id
1 'polypeptide(L)'
;LLHKKDIAFIGPSERAMWALGDKIASSIVAQTAEVPTLPWSGSELKAQYSGKKIKISSELFKKGCVSTIEESLAASKKIGFPVMVKASEGGGGKGIRKVENAEELPTLFRQVQTEVPGSPIFIMKLAKCARHLEVQLLADNYGNAISLFGRDCSIQRRHQKIIEEALA
;
A
#
# COMPACT_ATOMS: atom_id res chain seq x y z
N LEU A 1 -1.22 12.91 -19.17
CA LEU A 1 -1.92 14.02 -19.89
C LEU A 1 -1.03 15.24 -20.14
N LEU A 2 -0.30 15.76 -19.14
CA LEU A 2 0.59 16.93 -19.28
C LEU A 2 1.77 16.71 -20.23
N HIS A 3 2.45 15.56 -20.13
CA HIS A 3 3.56 15.19 -21.02
C HIS A 3 3.15 15.14 -22.50
N LYS A 4 1.88 14.84 -22.82
CA LYS A 4 1.39 14.84 -24.22
C LYS A 4 1.31 16.25 -24.80
N LYS A 5 1.30 17.28 -23.96
CA LYS A 5 1.25 18.70 -24.32
C LYS A 5 2.58 19.41 -24.07
N ASP A 6 3.66 18.65 -23.83
CA ASP A 6 4.99 19.18 -23.48
C ASP A 6 4.99 20.12 -22.25
N ILE A 7 4.07 19.86 -21.31
CA ILE A 7 4.00 20.58 -20.04
C ILE A 7 4.70 19.74 -18.99
N ALA A 8 5.74 20.31 -18.37
CA ALA A 8 6.47 19.69 -17.28
C ALA A 8 5.56 19.46 -16.06
N PHE A 9 5.73 18.31 -15.40
CA PHE A 9 5.09 18.00 -14.13
C PHE A 9 6.17 17.94 -13.05
N ILE A 10 6.05 18.77 -12.02
CA ILE A 10 6.97 18.76 -10.88
C ILE A 10 6.54 17.64 -9.94
N GLY A 11 7.04 16.43 -10.22
CA GLY A 11 6.71 15.23 -9.48
C GLY A 11 7.14 13.98 -10.24
N PRO A 12 6.79 12.79 -9.72
CA PRO A 12 7.10 11.53 -10.38
C PRO A 12 6.44 11.44 -11.75
N SER A 13 7.06 10.70 -12.68
CA SER A 13 6.45 10.42 -13.98
C SER A 13 5.14 9.62 -13.84
N GLU A 14 4.25 9.71 -14.84
CA GLU A 14 3.01 8.92 -14.91
C GLU A 14 3.25 7.43 -14.67
N ARG A 15 4.34 6.88 -15.23
CA ARG A 15 4.72 5.47 -15.03
C ARG A 15 5.09 5.16 -13.58
N ALA A 16 5.84 6.05 -12.93
CA ALA A 16 6.20 5.89 -11.53
C ALA A 16 4.97 5.99 -10.62
N MET A 17 4.06 6.92 -10.90
CA MET A 17 2.80 7.04 -10.16
C MET A 17 1.92 5.80 -10.30
N TRP A 18 1.82 5.20 -11.49
CA TRP A 18 1.09 3.94 -11.68
C TRP A 18 1.73 2.76 -10.95
N ALA A 19 3.06 2.69 -10.91
CA ALA A 19 3.76 1.59 -10.27
C ALA A 19 3.75 1.65 -8.74
N LEU A 20 3.74 2.85 -8.15
CA LEU A 20 3.95 3.07 -6.71
C LEU A 20 2.79 3.79 -6.00
N GLY A 21 1.82 4.33 -6.74
CA GLY A 21 0.70 5.06 -6.16
C GLY A 21 -0.36 4.15 -5.52
N ASP A 22 -0.52 2.94 -6.05
CA ASP A 22 -1.44 1.94 -5.52
C ASP A 22 -0.75 1.08 -4.44
N LYS A 23 -1.43 0.81 -3.33
CA LYS A 23 -0.84 0.12 -2.16
C LYS A 23 -0.45 -1.34 -2.47
N ILE A 24 -1.25 -2.04 -3.26
CA ILE A 24 -0.99 -3.43 -3.66
C ILE A 24 0.19 -3.46 -4.62
N ALA A 25 0.14 -2.61 -5.66
CA ALA A 25 1.21 -2.50 -6.65
C ALA A 25 2.55 -2.12 -5.98
N SER A 26 2.54 -1.10 -5.13
CA SER A 26 3.72 -0.64 -4.41
C SER A 26 4.28 -1.71 -3.47
N SER A 27 3.43 -2.52 -2.83
CA SER A 27 3.89 -3.62 -1.97
C SER A 27 4.56 -4.73 -2.77
N ILE A 28 4.07 -5.04 -3.97
CA ILE A 28 4.73 -5.98 -4.90
C ILE A 28 6.09 -5.42 -5.35
N VAL A 29 6.17 -4.12 -5.66
CA VAL A 29 7.45 -3.47 -5.98
C VAL A 29 8.42 -3.57 -4.81
N ALA A 30 7.98 -3.28 -3.60
CA ALA A 30 8.79 -3.38 -2.39
C ALA A 30 9.35 -4.79 -2.20
N GLN A 31 8.52 -5.83 -2.32
CA GLN A 31 8.95 -7.23 -2.24
C GLN A 31 9.93 -7.63 -3.36
N THR A 32 9.78 -7.03 -4.54
CA THR A 32 10.70 -7.23 -5.67
C THR A 32 12.07 -6.60 -5.40
N ALA A 33 12.08 -5.45 -4.71
CA ALA A 33 13.29 -4.75 -4.26
C ALA A 33 13.82 -5.27 -2.91
N GLU A 34 13.31 -6.41 -2.42
CA GLU A 34 13.72 -7.05 -1.16
C GLU A 34 13.51 -6.17 0.09
N VAL A 35 12.63 -5.17 -0.01
CA VAL A 35 12.20 -4.37 1.13
C VAL A 35 11.20 -5.19 1.96
N PRO A 36 11.43 -5.36 3.28
CA PRO A 36 10.51 -6.10 4.13
C PRO A 36 9.10 -5.48 4.14
N THR A 37 8.09 -6.33 3.93
CA THR A 37 6.68 -5.95 4.04
C THR A 37 6.00 -6.74 5.16
N LEU A 38 5.06 -6.13 5.88
CA LEU A 38 4.20 -6.87 6.80
C LEU A 38 3.46 -8.00 6.06
N PRO A 39 3.17 -9.13 6.72
CA PRO A 39 2.36 -10.19 6.12
C PRO A 39 1.04 -9.65 5.59
N TRP A 40 0.70 -9.98 4.35
CA TRP A 40 -0.49 -9.49 3.67
C TRP A 40 -0.98 -10.50 2.62
N SER A 41 -2.16 -10.28 2.04
CA SER A 41 -2.78 -11.19 1.07
C SER A 41 -1.90 -11.45 -0.15
N GLY A 42 -1.05 -10.49 -0.53
CA GLY A 42 -0.04 -10.60 -1.58
C GLY A 42 1.39 -10.85 -1.09
N SER A 43 1.57 -11.38 0.11
CA SER A 43 2.89 -11.83 0.58
C SER A 43 3.55 -12.76 -0.45
N GLU A 44 4.85 -12.58 -0.67
CA GLU A 44 5.70 -13.36 -1.59
C GLU A 44 5.49 -13.06 -3.09
N LEU A 45 4.59 -12.13 -3.44
CA LEU A 45 4.43 -11.69 -4.82
C LEU A 45 5.60 -10.80 -5.27
N LYS A 46 6.32 -11.25 -6.31
CA LYS A 46 7.40 -10.50 -6.95
C LYS A 46 7.05 -10.23 -8.42
N ALA A 47 7.30 -9.00 -8.86
CA ALA A 47 7.16 -8.61 -10.26
C ALA A 47 8.43 -8.95 -11.04
N GLN A 48 8.30 -9.09 -12.36
CA GLN A 48 9.47 -9.17 -13.23
C GLN A 48 10.06 -7.77 -13.43
N TYR A 49 11.39 -7.69 -13.31
CA TYR A 49 12.14 -6.48 -13.55
C TYR A 49 13.12 -6.69 -14.71
N SER A 50 13.12 -5.75 -15.66
CA SER A 50 14.06 -5.75 -16.78
C SER A 50 14.67 -4.35 -16.95
N GLY A 51 15.97 -4.23 -16.74
CA GLY A 51 16.70 -2.97 -16.87
C GLY A 51 16.26 -1.92 -15.83
N LYS A 52 15.61 -0.83 -16.28
CA LYS A 52 15.05 0.26 -15.44
C LYS A 52 13.51 0.22 -15.35
N LYS A 53 12.86 -0.87 -15.76
CA LYS A 53 11.39 -0.95 -15.90
C LYS A 53 10.80 -2.10 -15.08
N ILE A 54 9.92 -1.75 -14.15
CA ILE A 54 9.06 -2.70 -13.43
C ILE A 54 7.71 -2.74 -14.13
N LYS A 55 7.20 -3.93 -14.41
CA LYS A 55 5.84 -4.13 -14.93
C LYS A 55 5.10 -5.11 -14.05
N ILE A 56 3.97 -4.67 -13.50
CA ILE A 56 3.06 -5.51 -12.72
C ILE A 56 1.95 -5.95 -13.67
N SER A 57 1.82 -7.26 -13.90
CA SER A 57 0.73 -7.79 -14.71
C SER A 57 -0.59 -7.70 -13.92
N SER A 58 -1.71 -7.54 -14.63
CA SER A 58 -3.04 -7.52 -13.99
C SER A 58 -3.34 -8.81 -13.23
N GLU A 59 -2.79 -9.94 -13.67
CA GLU A 59 -2.91 -11.22 -12.96
C GLU A 59 -2.13 -11.21 -11.64
N LEU A 60 -0.88 -10.72 -11.65
CA LEU A 60 -0.08 -10.60 -10.43
C LEU A 60 -0.72 -9.64 -9.43
N PHE A 61 -1.25 -8.52 -9.92
CA PHE A 61 -2.00 -7.57 -9.11
C PHE A 61 -3.23 -8.21 -8.44
N LYS A 62 -4.03 -8.95 -9.22
CA LYS A 62 -5.22 -9.65 -8.73
C LYS A 62 -4.89 -10.68 -7.64
N LYS A 63 -3.74 -11.35 -7.70
CA LYS A 63 -3.30 -12.30 -6.65
C LYS A 63 -3.08 -11.62 -5.29
N GLY A 64 -2.80 -10.32 -5.25
CA GLY A 64 -2.70 -9.56 -4.01
C GLY A 64 -4.05 -9.07 -3.47
N CYS A 65 -5.10 -9.12 -4.28
CA CYS A 65 -6.44 -8.64 -3.95
C CYS A 65 -7.30 -9.74 -3.31
N VAL A 66 -8.32 -9.32 -2.58
CA VAL A 66 -9.45 -10.16 -2.14
C VAL A 66 -10.75 -9.53 -2.64
N SER A 67 -11.58 -10.33 -3.29
CA SER A 67 -12.82 -9.89 -3.94
C SER A 67 -14.06 -10.37 -3.20
N THR A 68 -13.96 -11.49 -2.48
CA THR A 68 -15.07 -12.06 -1.71
C THR A 68 -14.77 -12.15 -0.21
N ILE A 69 -15.83 -12.36 0.58
CA ILE A 69 -15.71 -12.55 2.03
C ILE A 69 -14.93 -13.83 2.33
N GLU A 70 -15.09 -14.87 1.51
CA GLU A 70 -14.40 -16.15 1.64
C GLU A 70 -12.90 -16.00 1.39
N GLU A 71 -12.51 -15.30 0.32
CA GLU A 71 -11.11 -14.98 0.03
C GLU A 71 -10.49 -14.13 1.15
N SER A 72 -11.24 -13.11 1.61
CA SER A 72 -10.83 -12.28 2.74
C SER A 72 -10.61 -13.13 4.00
N LEU A 73 -11.51 -14.05 4.32
CA LEU A 73 -11.42 -14.92 5.50
C LEU A 73 -10.24 -15.88 5.41
N ALA A 74 -10.02 -16.48 4.24
CA ALA A 74 -8.87 -17.36 4.00
C ALA A 74 -7.54 -16.60 4.19
N ALA A 75 -7.43 -15.39 3.61
CA ALA A 75 -6.27 -14.54 3.78
C ALA A 75 -6.07 -14.13 5.26
N SER A 76 -7.13 -13.72 5.96
CA SER A 76 -7.06 -13.35 7.38
C SER A 76 -6.62 -14.52 8.27
N LYS A 77 -7.08 -15.75 7.99
CA LYS A 77 -6.66 -16.95 8.72
C LYS A 77 -5.17 -17.28 8.48
N LYS A 78 -4.70 -17.16 7.23
CA LYS A 78 -3.28 -17.37 6.88
C LYS A 78 -2.36 -16.34 7.56
N ILE A 79 -2.77 -15.07 7.58
CA ILE A 79 -2.01 -13.97 8.20
C ILE A 79 -2.08 -13.99 9.74
N GLY A 80 -3.21 -14.47 10.27
CA GLY A 80 -3.55 -14.45 11.68
C GLY A 80 -4.10 -13.10 12.15
N PHE A 81 -5.18 -13.14 12.93
CA PHE A 81 -5.78 -11.94 13.53
C PHE A 81 -4.86 -11.30 14.61
N PRO A 82 -5.04 -10.01 14.93
CA PRO A 82 -5.87 -9.05 14.20
C PRO A 82 -5.27 -8.63 12.86
N VAL A 83 -6.14 -8.25 11.94
CA VAL A 83 -5.79 -7.81 10.57
C VAL A 83 -6.42 -6.47 10.25
N MET A 84 -5.96 -5.86 9.16
CA MET A 84 -6.53 -4.67 8.55
C MET A 84 -7.12 -5.04 7.18
N VAL A 85 -8.37 -4.65 6.94
CA VAL A 85 -8.99 -4.63 5.62
C VAL A 85 -8.76 -3.24 5.03
N LYS A 86 -8.16 -3.17 3.85
CA LYS A 86 -7.81 -1.89 3.22
C LYS A 86 -8.23 -1.86 1.75
N ALA A 87 -8.91 -0.79 1.36
CA ALA A 87 -9.05 -0.37 -0.02
C ALA A 87 -7.70 0.17 -0.53
N SER A 88 -7.29 -0.28 -1.71
CA SER A 88 -6.03 0.11 -2.34
C SER A 88 -6.03 1.58 -2.74
N GLU A 89 -7.16 2.08 -3.24
CA GLU A 89 -7.33 3.46 -3.74
C GLU A 89 -7.83 4.44 -2.65
N GLY A 90 -7.96 3.99 -1.40
CA GLY A 90 -8.42 4.82 -0.29
C GLY A 90 -7.35 5.81 0.21
N GLY A 91 -7.63 7.11 0.13
CA GLY A 91 -6.78 8.19 0.64
C GLY A 91 -7.26 8.77 2.00
N GLY A 92 -6.36 9.40 2.76
CA GLY A 92 -6.70 10.16 3.97
C GLY A 92 -7.35 9.36 5.11
N GLY A 93 -7.02 8.07 5.22
CA GLY A 93 -7.62 7.17 6.22
C GLY A 93 -8.92 6.49 5.79
N LYS A 94 -9.44 6.78 4.59
CA LYS A 94 -10.65 6.15 4.06
C LYS A 94 -10.42 4.71 3.60
N GLY A 95 -11.45 3.88 3.76
CA GLY A 95 -11.44 2.49 3.30
C GLY A 95 -10.50 1.60 4.11
N ILE A 96 -10.38 1.86 5.41
CA ILE A 96 -9.51 1.12 6.33
C ILE A 96 -10.35 0.65 7.52
N ARG A 97 -10.34 -0.65 7.80
CA ARG A 97 -10.99 -1.24 8.99
C ARG A 97 -10.05 -2.21 9.69
N LYS A 98 -10.00 -2.11 11.01
CA LYS A 98 -9.33 -3.07 11.90
C LYS A 98 -10.32 -4.19 12.22
N VAL A 99 -9.88 -5.44 12.10
CA VAL A 99 -10.69 -6.63 12.36
C VAL A 99 -10.00 -7.49 13.42
N GLU A 100 -10.68 -7.73 14.55
CA GLU A 100 -10.09 -8.48 15.67
C GLU A 100 -10.29 -10.00 15.55
N ASN A 101 -11.37 -10.43 14.90
CA ASN A 101 -11.76 -11.84 14.80
C ASN A 101 -12.51 -12.14 13.50
N ALA A 102 -12.78 -13.42 13.24
CA ALA A 102 -13.45 -13.87 12.01
C ALA A 102 -14.93 -13.44 11.92
N GLU A 103 -15.60 -13.22 13.05
CA GLU A 103 -17.03 -12.88 13.12
C GLU A 103 -17.29 -11.45 12.64
N GLU A 104 -16.38 -10.52 12.95
CA GLU A 104 -16.46 -9.12 12.53
C GLU A 104 -16.12 -8.90 11.04
N LEU A 105 -15.36 -9.81 10.45
CA LEU A 105 -14.76 -9.65 9.12
C LEU A 105 -15.80 -9.34 8.02
N PRO A 106 -16.93 -10.09 7.87
CA PRO A 106 -17.89 -9.85 6.80
C PRO A 106 -18.49 -8.43 6.85
N THR A 107 -18.81 -7.96 8.05
CA THR A 107 -19.40 -6.63 8.26
C THR A 107 -18.40 -5.53 7.91
N LEU A 108 -17.17 -5.64 8.42
CA LEU A 108 -16.13 -4.64 8.20
C LEU A 108 -15.61 -4.61 6.76
N PHE A 109 -15.59 -5.77 6.09
CA PHE A 109 -15.26 -5.86 4.67
C PHE A 109 -16.29 -5.11 3.80
N ARG A 110 -17.60 -5.32 4.03
CA ARG A 110 -18.66 -4.59 3.32
C ARG A 110 -18.62 -3.08 3.56
N GLN A 111 -18.24 -2.65 4.76
CA GLN A 111 -18.04 -1.23 5.04
C GLN A 111 -16.92 -0.63 4.18
N VAL A 112 -15.79 -1.33 4.01
CA VAL A 112 -14.70 -0.88 3.13
C VAL A 112 -15.16 -0.80 1.67
N GLN A 113 -15.91 -1.79 1.19
CA GLN A 113 -16.48 -1.79 -0.17
C GLN A 113 -17.42 -0.60 -0.39
N THR A 114 -18.24 -0.26 0.61
CA THR A 114 -19.18 0.86 0.52
C THR A 114 -18.47 2.21 0.59
N GLU A 115 -17.43 2.31 1.41
CA GLU A 115 -16.68 3.55 1.60
C GLU A 115 -15.81 3.92 0.38
N VAL A 116 -15.27 2.91 -0.33
CA VAL A 116 -14.49 3.11 -1.56
C VAL A 116 -14.99 2.14 -2.65
N PRO A 117 -16.15 2.44 -3.29
CA PRO A 117 -16.74 1.57 -4.29
C PRO A 117 -15.81 1.31 -5.48
N GLY A 118 -15.69 0.05 -5.88
CA GLY A 118 -14.88 -0.37 -7.03
C GLY A 118 -13.37 -0.49 -6.76
N SER A 119 -12.87 0.01 -5.62
CA SER A 119 -11.46 -0.13 -5.28
C SER A 119 -11.11 -1.60 -4.98
N PRO A 120 -9.98 -2.10 -5.48
CA PRO A 120 -9.40 -3.35 -5.01
C PRO A 120 -9.20 -3.33 -3.50
N ILE A 121 -9.41 -4.47 -2.84
CA ILE A 121 -9.23 -4.63 -1.39
C ILE A 121 -8.12 -5.65 -1.14
N PHE A 122 -7.33 -5.43 -0.10
CA PHE A 122 -6.33 -6.38 0.39
C PHE A 122 -6.39 -6.51 1.91
N ILE A 123 -5.83 -7.60 2.43
CA ILE A 123 -5.75 -7.89 3.87
C ILE A 123 -4.30 -7.80 4.29
N MET A 124 -4.01 -7.13 5.40
CA MET A 124 -2.66 -7.08 5.96
C MET A 124 -2.64 -7.25 7.47
N LYS A 125 -1.53 -7.73 8.01
CA LYS A 125 -1.32 -7.85 9.44
C LYS A 125 -1.39 -6.47 10.11
N LEU A 126 -2.08 -6.39 11.25
CA LEU A 126 -2.02 -5.21 12.09
C LEU A 126 -0.73 -5.25 12.93
N ALA A 127 0.18 -4.32 12.66
CA ALA A 127 1.31 -4.05 13.56
C ALA A 127 0.81 -3.32 14.81
N LYS A 128 1.09 -3.87 15.99
CA LYS A 128 0.77 -3.27 17.30
C LYS A 128 2.02 -2.62 17.87
N CYS A 129 1.85 -1.52 18.61
CA CYS A 129 2.93 -0.83 19.32
C CYS A 129 4.16 -0.51 18.45
N ALA A 130 3.92 -0.16 17.18
CA ALA A 130 4.97 0.16 16.23
C ALA A 130 5.13 1.68 16.07
N ARG A 131 6.36 2.11 15.77
CA ARG A 131 6.62 3.46 15.26
C ARG A 131 6.25 3.54 13.78
N HIS A 132 5.73 4.68 13.34
CA HIS A 132 5.46 4.94 11.93
C HIS A 132 6.52 5.91 11.42
N LEU A 133 7.54 5.37 10.77
CA LEU A 133 8.66 6.11 10.22
C LEU A 133 8.51 6.27 8.71
N GLU A 134 8.92 7.43 8.20
CA GLU A 134 8.97 7.73 6.78
C GLU A 134 10.38 8.15 6.39
N VAL A 135 10.81 7.81 5.18
CA VAL A 135 12.07 8.32 4.61
C VAL A 135 11.72 9.30 3.51
N GLN A 136 12.26 10.51 3.58
CA GLN A 136 12.11 11.47 2.50
C GLN A 136 13.04 11.07 1.36
N LEU A 137 12.48 10.87 0.17
CA LEU A 137 13.25 10.53 -1.03
C LEU A 137 13.30 11.73 -1.98
N LEU A 138 14.43 11.88 -2.68
CA LEU A 138 14.61 12.78 -3.80
C LEU A 138 15.33 12.03 -4.93
N ALA A 139 14.80 12.11 -6.15
CA ALA A 139 15.38 11.44 -7.30
C ALA A 139 15.40 12.37 -8.52
N ASP A 140 16.41 12.21 -9.37
CA ASP A 140 16.51 12.91 -10.65
C ASP A 140 16.10 12.01 -11.84
N ASN A 141 16.11 12.59 -13.05
CA ASN A 141 15.77 11.87 -14.27
C ASN A 141 16.92 11.00 -14.83
N TYR A 142 18.10 11.04 -14.21
CA TYR A 142 19.30 10.32 -14.64
C TYR A 142 19.47 8.99 -13.90
N GLY A 143 18.70 8.79 -12.82
CA GLY A 143 18.67 7.56 -12.03
C GLY A 143 19.36 7.71 -10.69
N ASN A 144 19.74 8.92 -10.29
CA ASN A 144 20.23 9.18 -8.95
C ASN A 144 19.03 9.32 -8.01
N ALA A 145 19.08 8.62 -6.86
CA ALA A 145 18.09 8.72 -5.81
C ALA A 145 18.80 8.79 -4.46
N ILE A 146 18.40 9.75 -3.64
CA ILE A 146 18.96 9.98 -2.30
C ILE A 146 17.85 10.00 -1.26
N SER A 147 18.23 9.70 -0.01
CA SER A 147 17.39 9.95 1.16
C SER A 147 17.73 11.30 1.79
N LEU A 148 16.72 12.00 2.30
CA LEU A 148 16.82 13.26 3.02
C LEU A 148 16.33 13.06 4.46
N PHE A 149 16.98 12.14 5.18
CA PHE A 149 16.63 11.72 6.54
C PHE A 149 15.21 11.14 6.67
N GLY A 150 14.83 10.80 7.90
CA GLY A 150 13.52 10.30 8.25
C GLY A 150 12.59 11.33 8.91
N ARG A 151 11.32 10.96 8.95
CA ARG A 151 10.29 11.56 9.80
C ARG A 151 9.67 10.50 10.68
N ASP A 152 9.40 10.85 11.93
CA ASP A 152 8.54 10.09 12.80
C ASP A 152 7.13 10.67 12.81
N CYS A 153 6.16 9.88 12.35
CA CYS A 153 4.74 10.25 12.32
C CYS A 153 3.89 9.27 13.15
N SER A 154 4.48 8.70 14.20
CA SER A 154 3.84 7.69 15.07
C SER A 154 2.61 8.24 15.81
N ILE A 155 2.58 9.54 16.09
CA ILE A 155 1.48 10.17 16.82
C ILE A 155 0.31 10.42 15.84
N GLN A 156 -0.64 9.49 15.87
CA GLN A 156 -1.80 9.48 15.00
C GLN A 156 -3.09 9.39 15.80
N ARG A 157 -4.14 10.08 15.34
CA ARG A 157 -5.49 9.94 15.88
C ARG A 157 -6.42 9.49 14.75
N ARG A 158 -7.04 8.32 14.92
CA ARG A 158 -7.96 7.73 13.92
C ARG A 158 -7.35 7.68 12.51
N HIS A 159 -6.10 7.22 12.41
CA HIS A 159 -5.34 7.08 11.15
C HIS A 159 -4.99 8.39 10.43
N GLN A 160 -5.09 9.53 11.11
CA GLN A 160 -4.57 10.81 10.64
C GLN A 160 -3.33 11.18 11.45
N LYS A 161 -2.29 11.66 10.77
CA LYS A 161 -1.06 12.19 11.40
C LYS A 161 -1.39 13.47 12.16
N ILE A 162 -0.97 13.55 13.42
CA ILE A 162 -1.24 14.70 14.30
C ILE A 162 0.04 15.46 14.61
N ILE A 163 1.12 14.72 14.92
CA ILE A 163 2.44 15.28 15.17
C ILE A 163 3.45 14.54 14.29
N GLU A 164 4.35 15.31 13.68
CA GLU A 164 5.46 14.80 12.89
C GLU A 164 6.77 15.42 13.41
N GLU A 165 7.77 14.58 13.63
CA GLU A 165 9.13 14.98 14.01
C GLU A 165 10.09 14.59 12.88
N ALA A 166 11.18 15.34 12.68
CA ALA A 166 12.17 15.08 11.63
C ALA A 166 13.54 14.70 12.23
N LEU A 167 14.38 14.04 11.44
CA LEU A 167 15.72 13.52 11.80
C LEU A 167 15.72 12.16 12.54
N ALA A 168 14.67 11.36 12.32
CA ALA A 168 14.63 9.94 12.73
C ALA A 168 15.49 9.06 11.82
#